data_AF-A0A382ADA9-F1
#
_entry.id   AF-A0A382ADA9-F1
#
_cell.length_a   1.000
_cell.length_b   1.000
_cell.length_c   1.000
_cell.angle_alpha   90.00
_cell.angle_beta   90.00
_cell.angle_gamma   90.00
#
_symmetry.space_group_name_H-M   'P 1'
#
loop_
_entity.id
_entity.type
_entity.pdbx_description
1 polymer ?
#
loop_
_entity_poly.entity_id
_entity_poly.type
_entity_poly.pdbx_seq_one_letter_code
_entity_poly.pdbx_strand_id
1 'polypeptide(L)' 'MSEIDVYRIQQIIDNGNAIQISLIEDVQTEPLSQKQLITENVAKKLD' A
#
# COMPACT_ATOMS: atom_id res chain seq x y z
N MET A 1 16.66 12.77 -3.15
CA MET A 1 16.63 11.29 -3.23
C MET A 1 15.33 10.94 -3.92
N SER A 2 15.34 10.36 -5.12
CA SER A 2 14.11 9.85 -5.74
C SER A 2 13.83 8.48 -5.12
N GLU A 3 12.80 8.42 -4.29
CA GLU A 3 12.21 7.17 -3.84
C GLU A 3 11.68 6.44 -5.08
N ILE A 4 12.04 5.15 -5.22
CA ILE A 4 11.55 4.31 -6.30
C ILE A 4 10.34 3.58 -5.73
N ASP A 5 9.15 4.02 -6.12
CA ASP A 5 7.90 3.36 -5.75
C ASP A 5 7.74 2.09 -6.59
N VAL A 6 7.73 0.93 -5.93
CA VAL A 6 7.58 -0.37 -6.58
C VAL A 6 6.09 -0.65 -6.77
N TYR A 7 5.71 -1.02 -8.00
CA TYR A 7 4.35 -1.43 -8.32
C TYR A 7 4.33 -2.85 -8.87
N ARG A 8 3.29 -3.61 -8.52
CA ARG A 8 2.97 -4.90 -9.10
C ARG A 8 1.84 -4.77 -10.11
N ILE A 9 1.99 -5.41 -11.26
CA ILE A 9 0.91 -5.52 -12.24
C ILE A 9 -0.20 -6.40 -11.65
N GLN A 10 -1.40 -5.85 -11.53
CA GLN A 10 -2.58 -6.57 -11.07
C GLN A 10 -3.35 -7.18 -12.24
N GLN A 11 -3.45 -6.45 -13.36
CA GLN A 11 -4.19 -6.89 -14.53
C GLN A 11 -3.62 -6.28 -15.81
N ILE A 12 -3.67 -7.04 -16.90
CA ILE A 12 -3.45 -6.55 -18.26
C ILE A 12 -4.68 -6.92 -19.08
N ILE A 13 -5.28 -5.95 -19.74
CA ILE A 13 -6.39 -6.15 -20.67
C ILE A 13 -5.95 -5.59 -22.01
N ASP A 14 -5.94 -6.44 -23.03
CA ASP A 14 -5.77 -6.05 -24.42
C ASP A 14 -7.10 -6.19 -25.14
N ASN A 15 -7.56 -5.12 -25.79
CA ASN A 15 -8.80 -5.11 -26.57
C ASN A 15 -8.58 -4.87 -28.07
N GLY A 16 -7.32 -4.99 -28.54
CA GLY A 16 -6.92 -4.81 -29.94
C GLY A 16 -6.71 -3.36 -30.38
N ASN A 17 -7.28 -2.39 -29.66
CA ASN A 17 -7.07 -0.95 -29.91
C ASN A 17 -6.14 -0.31 -28.88
N ALA A 18 -6.17 -0.80 -27.64
CA ALA A 18 -5.34 -0.34 -26.55
C ALA A 18 -5.05 -1.46 -25.55
N ILE A 19 -3.93 -1.31 -24.85
CA ILE A 19 -3.57 -2.14 -23.70
C ILE A 19 -3.82 -1.30 -22.45
N GLN A 20 -4.68 -1.81 -21.56
CA GLN A 20 -4.91 -1.26 -20.24
C GLN A 20 -4.13 -2.09 -19.21
N ILE A 21 -3.35 -1.41 -18.37
CA ILE A 21 -2.59 -2.03 -17.28
C ILE A 21 -3.08 -1.46 -15.95
N SER A 22 -3.54 -2.32 -15.06
CA SER A 22 -3.86 -1.96 -13.67
C SER A 22 -2.68 -2.31 -12.78
N LEU A 23 -2.18 -1.32 -12.04
CA LEU A 23 -1.05 -1.45 -11.12
C LEU A 23 -1.53 -1.31 -9.68
N ILE A 24 -0.90 -2.04 -8.76
CA ILE A 24 -1.04 -1.85 -7.33
C ILE A 24 0.34 -1.59 -6.74
N GLU A 25 0.46 -0.62 -5.84
CA GLU A 25 1.70 -0.38 -5.11
C GLU A 25 2.10 -1.64 -4.34
N ASP A 26 3.37 -1.99 -4.41
CA ASP A 26 3.97 -3.08 -3.63
C ASP A 26 4.34 -2.57 -2.23
N VAL A 27 3.31 -2.09 -1.52
CA VAL A 27 3.46 -1.62 -0.13
C VAL A 27 3.47 -2.85 0.78
N GLN A 28 4.65 -3.25 1.23
CA GLN A 28 4.76 -4.22 2.30
C GLN A 28 4.54 -3.49 3.64
N THR A 29 3.31 -3.57 4.18
CA THR A 29 3.03 -3.06 5.53
C THR A 29 3.31 -4.16 6.56
N GLU A 30 4.07 -3.84 7.60
CA GLU A 30 4.19 -4.72 8.76
C GLU A 30 2.82 -4.89 9.45
N PRO A 31 2.41 -6.11 9.84
CA PRO A 31 1.17 -6.32 10.56
C PRO A 31 1.24 -5.65 11.93
N LEU A 32 0.41 -4.63 12.14
CA LEU A 32 0.33 -3.96 13.43
C LEU A 32 -0.47 -4.80 14.42
N SER A 33 0.11 -5.09 15.60
CA SER A 33 -0.59 -5.84 16.63
C SER A 33 -1.66 -4.99 17.32
N GLN A 34 -2.74 -5.63 17.77
CA GLN A 34 -3.82 -4.96 18.53
C GLN A 34 -3.29 -4.25 19.79
N LYS A 35 -2.26 -4.80 20.44
CA LYS A 35 -1.60 -4.17 21.57
C LYS A 35 -0.91 -2.86 21.17
N GLN A 36 -0.21 -2.84 20.03
CA GLN A 36 0.43 -1.61 19.52
C GLN A 36 -0.62 -0.54 19.19
N LEU A 37 -1.72 -0.93 18.53
CA LEU A 37 -2.85 -0.04 18.27
C LEU A 37 -3.41 0.62 19.55
N ILE A 38 -3.55 -0.14 20.64
CA ILE A 38 -4.04 0.39 21.92
C ILE A 38 -3.04 1.38 22.51
N THR A 39 -1.75 1.02 22.56
CA THR A 39 -0.70 1.88 23.13
C THR A 39 -0.60 3.22 22.38
N GLU A 40 -0.64 3.19 21.05
CA GLU A 40 -0.61 4.40 20.22
C GLU A 40 -1.85 5.27 20.43
N ASN A 41 -3.04 4.67 20.53
CA ASN A 41 -4.27 5.42 20.76
C ASN A 41 -4.33 6.03 22.17
N VAL A 42 -3.75 5.38 23.18
CA VAL A 42 -3.64 5.94 24.53
C VAL A 42 -2.64 7.09 24.55
N ALA A 43 -1.47 6.92 23.94
CA ALA A 43 -0.46 7.97 23.84
C ALA A 43 -1.01 9.23 23.14
N LYS A 44 -1.70 9.06 22.00
CA LYS A 44 -2.32 10.17 21.25
C LYS A 44 -3.43 10.92 21.98
N LYS A 45 -4.03 10.33 23.02
CA LYS A 45 -5.08 10.98 23.83
C LYS A 45 -4.52 11.75 25.04
N LEU A 46 -3.23 11.60 25.32
CA LEU A 46 -2.56 12.21 26.47
C LEU A 46 -1.74 13.46 26.08
N ASP A 47 -1.49 13.67 24.79
CA ASP A 47 -1.15 14.97 24.19
C ASP A 47 -2.42 15.81 23.96
#